data_AF-X0Z8V2-F1
#
_entry.id   AF-X0Z8V2-F1
#
_cell.length_a   1.000
_cell.length_b   1.000
_cell.length_c   1.000
_cell.angle_alpha   90.00
_cell.angle_beta   90.00
_cell.angle_gamma   90.00
#
_symmetry.space_group_name_H-M   'P 1'
#
loop_
_entity.id
_entity.type
_entity.pdbx_description
1 polymer ?
#
loop_
_entity_poly.entity_id
_entity_poly.type
_entity_poly.pdbx_seq_one_letter_code
_entity_poly.pdbx_strand_id
1 'polypeptide(L)'
;RDNAPTLIPVDNEATGKKVKGVVIVLNNEITLKDAKSVLWRRECHINDKSKTYRRPDNPTSKHVLVEECENFCGVENVIYTSFIFQDEYRDLTPEKLTDFAIKSILSEAGKKGNDGIRYLLSAKNKGIKTKLSDDYEKAILKKTKVNSLNEAIEKLDKKRQLYPGNYKC
;
A
#
# COMPACT_ATOMS: atom_id res chain seq x y z
N ARG A 1 -3.90 8.21 -3.27
CA ARG A 1 -2.89 7.35 -3.94
C ARG A 1 -3.55 6.00 -4.16
N ASP A 2 -3.96 5.72 -5.39
CA ASP A 2 -4.93 4.67 -5.77
C ASP A 2 -4.40 3.24 -5.48
N ASN A 3 -4.55 2.80 -4.22
CA ASN A 3 -3.96 1.57 -3.65
C ASN A 3 -2.45 1.38 -3.89
N ALA A 4 -1.67 2.46 -4.01
CA ALA A 4 -0.23 2.32 -3.82
C ALA A 4 0.00 2.06 -2.31
N PRO A 5 0.52 0.89 -1.89
CA PRO A 5 0.86 0.61 -0.50
C PRO A 5 1.54 1.79 0.14
N THR A 6 0.86 2.27 1.17
CA THR A 6 1.41 3.19 2.12
C THR A 6 2.41 2.40 2.94
N LEU A 7 3.68 2.81 2.85
CA LEU A 7 4.70 2.29 3.75
C LEU A 7 4.36 2.79 5.14
N ILE A 8 4.09 1.86 6.03
CA ILE A 8 3.88 2.15 7.44
C ILE A 8 5.17 1.84 8.20
N PRO A 9 5.57 2.68 9.17
CA PRO A 9 6.62 2.32 10.11
C PRO A 9 6.28 1.00 10.81
N VAL A 10 7.30 0.16 11.02
CA VAL A 10 7.21 -1.03 11.85
C VAL A 10 8.26 -0.92 12.95
N ASP A 11 7.93 -1.45 14.11
CA ASP A 11 8.74 -1.42 15.33
C ASP A 11 9.87 -2.45 15.34
N ASN A 12 9.87 -3.41 14.41
CA ASN A 12 10.89 -4.44 14.32
C ASN A 12 11.46 -4.62 12.90
N GLU A 13 12.77 -4.85 12.82
CA GLU A 13 13.47 -5.11 11.55
C GLU A 13 13.12 -6.50 10.98
N ALA A 14 12.51 -7.39 11.76
CA ALA A 14 12.09 -8.71 11.29
C ALA A 14 10.95 -8.65 10.26
N THR A 15 10.10 -7.62 10.36
CA THR A 15 8.92 -7.41 9.50
C THR A 15 9.10 -6.32 8.44
N GLY A 16 10.16 -5.50 8.54
CA GLY A 16 10.40 -4.36 7.66
C GLY A 16 11.80 -4.30 7.07
N LYS A 17 12.04 -3.31 6.21
CA LYS A 17 13.39 -2.95 5.74
C LYS A 17 13.53 -1.43 5.78
N LYS A 18 14.70 -0.95 6.21
CA LYS A 18 15.03 0.47 6.17
C LYS A 18 15.00 0.97 4.72
N VAL A 19 14.26 2.06 4.51
CA VAL A 19 14.19 2.78 3.24
C VAL A 19 14.46 4.26 3.50
N LYS A 20 14.93 4.98 2.49
CA LYS A 20 15.06 6.44 2.59
C LYS A 20 13.65 7.03 2.65
N GLY A 21 13.38 7.77 3.72
CA GLY A 21 12.14 8.50 3.94
C GLY A 21 12.38 10.01 3.98
N VAL A 22 11.31 10.79 3.81
CA VAL A 22 11.31 12.25 3.97
C VAL A 22 10.17 12.61 4.91
N VAL A 23 10.46 13.42 5.93
CA VAL A 23 9.44 14.05 6.77
C VAL A 23 9.00 15.33 6.08
N ILE A 24 7.70 15.45 5.83
CA ILE A 24 7.10 16.69 5.29
C ILE A 24 6.69 17.54 6.48
N VAL A 25 7.42 18.63 6.71
CA VAL A 25 7.13 19.58 7.79
C VAL A 25 6.06 20.56 7.31
N LEU A 26 5.00 20.71 8.11
CA LEU A 26 3.90 21.63 7.83
C LEU A 26 4.17 22.99 8.46
N ASN A 27 3.49 24.03 7.98
CA ASN A 27 3.51 25.36 8.61
C ASN A 27 2.98 25.24 10.05
N ASN A 28 3.59 25.98 10.99
CA ASN A 28 3.21 26.07 12.40
C ASN A 28 1.76 26.53 12.64
N GLU A 29 1.11 27.15 11.64
CA GLU A 29 -0.31 27.50 11.68
C GLU A 29 -1.23 26.26 11.59
N ILE A 30 -0.72 25.13 11.11
CA ILE A 30 -1.51 23.90 10.98
C ILE A 30 -1.51 23.17 12.31
N THR A 31 -2.70 23.04 12.91
CA THR A 31 -2.85 22.26 14.13
C THR A 31 -2.61 20.77 13.87
N LEU A 32 -2.18 20.03 14.89
CA LEU A 32 -2.03 18.58 14.82
C LEU A 32 -3.35 17.89 14.40
N LYS A 33 -4.50 18.41 14.82
CA LYS A 33 -5.83 17.91 14.42
C LYS A 33 -6.08 18.10 12.91
N ASP A 34 -5.70 19.24 12.37
CA ASP A 34 -5.83 19.52 10.94
C ASP A 34 -4.86 18.65 10.13
N ALA A 35 -3.62 18.50 10.59
CA ALA A 35 -2.63 17.62 9.99
C ALA A 35 -3.12 16.17 9.91
N LYS A 36 -3.68 15.63 11.01
CA LYS A 36 -4.29 14.28 11.03
C LYS A 36 -5.43 14.17 10.02
N SER A 37 -6.28 15.19 9.95
CA SER A 37 -7.39 15.21 8.99
C SER A 37 -6.91 15.28 7.54
N VAL A 38 -5.85 16.04 7.24
CA VAL A 38 -5.23 16.10 5.91
C VAL A 38 -4.66 14.73 5.52
N LEU A 39 -3.90 14.10 6.43
CA LEU A 39 -3.32 12.78 6.18
C LEU A 39 -4.42 11.73 5.96
N TRP A 40 -5.39 11.65 6.87
CA TRP A 40 -6.51 10.71 6.76
C TRP A 40 -7.30 10.88 5.44
N ARG A 41 -7.65 12.11 5.07
CA ARG A 41 -8.34 12.38 3.79
C ARG A 41 -7.52 11.92 2.59
N ARG A 42 -6.20 12.15 2.62
CA ARG A 42 -5.28 11.71 1.55
C ARG A 42 -5.28 10.20 1.39
N GLU A 43 -5.26 9.46 2.48
CA GLU A 43 -5.24 7.99 2.48
C GLU A 43 -6.61 7.39 2.14
N CYS A 44 -7.71 8.04 2.54
CA CYS A 44 -9.07 7.62 2.21
C CYS A 44 -9.58 8.15 0.86
N HIS A 45 -8.77 8.89 0.09
CA HIS A 45 -9.20 9.51 -1.17
C HIS A 45 -10.38 10.49 -1.05
N ILE A 46 -10.47 11.18 0.07
CA ILE A 46 -11.54 12.14 0.36
C ILE A 46 -11.08 13.54 -0.06
N ASN A 47 -11.70 14.08 -1.10
CA ASN A 47 -11.44 15.46 -1.56
C ASN A 47 -12.24 16.51 -0.79
N ASP A 48 -13.28 16.09 -0.06
CA ASP A 48 -14.10 16.97 0.77
C ASP A 48 -13.31 17.44 2.01
N LYS A 49 -12.91 18.71 1.99
CA LYS A 49 -12.11 19.34 3.06
C LYS A 49 -12.89 19.49 4.37
N SER A 50 -14.23 19.44 4.34
CA SER A 50 -15.05 19.54 5.56
C SER A 50 -14.99 18.27 6.41
N LYS A 51 -14.60 17.12 5.84
CA LYS A 51 -14.44 15.86 6.57
C LYS A 51 -13.20 15.91 7.45
N THR A 52 -13.38 15.67 8.74
CA THR A 52 -12.30 15.66 9.74
C THR A 52 -12.04 14.25 10.24
N TYR A 53 -10.78 13.96 10.55
CA TYR A 53 -10.43 12.68 11.13
C TYR A 53 -10.97 12.59 12.56
N ARG A 54 -11.61 11.46 12.86
CA ARG A 54 -11.90 11.02 14.22
C ARG A 54 -11.44 9.58 14.33
N ARG A 55 -10.66 9.28 15.37
CA ARG A 55 -10.26 7.90 15.66
C ARG A 55 -11.54 7.10 15.95
N PRO A 56 -11.77 5.96 15.26
CA PRO A 56 -12.88 5.09 15.58
C PRO A 56 -12.71 4.51 17.00
N ASP A 57 -13.79 4.43 17.76
CA ASP A 57 -13.76 3.82 19.11
C ASP A 57 -13.40 2.33 19.05
N ASN A 58 -13.89 1.64 18.02
CA ASN A 58 -13.63 0.23 17.75
C ASN A 58 -13.06 0.07 16.32
N PRO A 59 -11.75 0.31 16.13
CA PRO A 59 -11.14 0.24 14.82
C PRO A 59 -11.12 -1.19 14.28
N THR A 60 -11.32 -1.32 12.97
CA THR A 60 -11.25 -2.60 12.23
C THR A 60 -10.26 -2.48 11.09
N SER A 61 -9.93 -3.58 10.41
CA SER A 61 -9.02 -3.58 9.25
C SER A 61 -9.46 -2.70 8.07
N LYS A 62 -10.71 -2.24 8.06
CA LYS A 62 -11.25 -1.31 7.06
C LYS A 62 -10.97 0.16 7.38
N HIS A 63 -10.46 0.46 8.57
CA HIS A 63 -10.22 1.83 8.99
C HIS A 63 -8.77 2.24 8.74
N VAL A 64 -8.59 3.42 8.16
CA VAL A 64 -7.31 4.14 8.17
C VAL A 64 -7.15 4.79 9.53
N LEU A 65 -6.05 4.51 10.20
CA LEU A 65 -5.65 5.16 11.44
C LEU A 65 -4.55 6.19 11.18
N VAL A 66 -4.50 7.21 12.03
CA VAL A 66 -3.39 8.17 12.06
C VAL A 66 -2.76 8.07 13.43
N GLU A 67 -1.53 7.59 13.47
CA GLU A 67 -0.73 7.45 14.67
C GLU A 67 0.32 8.54 14.75
N GLU A 68 0.89 8.70 15.93
CA GLU A 68 1.83 9.75 16.28
C GLU A 68 3.14 9.15 16.78
N CYS A 69 4.24 9.82 16.44
CA CYS A 69 5.55 9.60 17.00
C CYS A 69 6.10 10.94 17.46
N GLU A 70 6.51 11.01 18.72
CA GLU A 70 7.09 12.21 19.30
C GLU A 70 8.61 12.24 19.08
N ASN A 71 9.17 13.44 18.94
CA ASN A 71 10.61 13.69 18.90
C ASN A 71 11.36 12.89 17.83
N PHE A 72 10.76 12.75 16.64
CA PHE A 72 11.32 11.96 15.55
C PHE A 72 12.07 12.85 14.55
N CYS A 73 13.34 12.53 14.28
CA CYS A 73 14.18 13.28 13.34
C CYS A 73 14.22 14.80 13.58
N GLY A 74 14.18 15.24 14.85
CA GLY A 74 14.19 16.66 15.23
C GLY A 74 12.84 17.37 15.04
N VAL A 75 11.75 16.63 14.79
CA VAL A 75 10.39 17.14 14.73
C VAL A 75 9.62 16.67 15.96
N GLU A 76 8.97 17.60 16.65
CA GLU A 76 8.25 17.34 17.90
C GLU A 76 7.13 16.30 17.72
N ASN A 77 6.29 16.49 16.70
CA ASN A 77 5.16 15.61 16.42
C ASN A 77 5.20 15.15 14.95
N VAL A 78 5.39 13.85 14.73
CA VAL A 78 5.32 13.23 13.40
C VAL A 78 4.11 12.32 13.34
N ILE A 79 3.21 12.58 12.40
CA ILE A 79 2.04 11.74 12.15
C ILE A 79 2.28 10.80 10.97
N TYR A 80 1.76 9.59 11.06
CA TYR A 80 1.84 8.61 10.00
C TYR A 80 0.58 7.74 9.92
N THR A 81 0.38 7.14 8.76
CA THR A 81 -0.76 6.26 8.50
C THR A 81 -0.50 4.90 9.14
N SER A 82 -1.53 4.32 9.76
CA SER A 82 -1.52 2.96 10.30
C SER A 82 -2.82 2.23 9.95
N PHE A 83 -2.80 0.90 10.08
CA PHE A 83 -3.94 0.02 9.84
C PHE A 83 -3.93 -1.09 10.88
N ILE A 84 -5.12 -1.59 11.23
CA ILE A 84 -5.20 -2.82 12.02
C ILE A 84 -4.68 -3.98 11.16
N PHE A 85 -3.60 -4.61 11.63
CA PHE A 85 -2.99 -5.74 10.95
C PHE A 85 -3.98 -6.90 10.84
N GLN A 86 -4.09 -7.50 9.66
CA GLN A 86 -4.94 -8.67 9.44
C GLN A 86 -4.08 -9.93 9.49
N ASP A 87 -4.58 -10.97 10.15
CA ASP A 87 -3.87 -12.25 10.28
C ASP A 87 -3.55 -12.90 8.92
N GLU A 88 -4.33 -12.61 7.87
CA GLU A 88 -4.06 -13.07 6.50
C GLU A 88 -2.73 -12.54 5.92
N TYR A 89 -2.20 -11.44 6.48
CA TYR A 89 -0.90 -10.87 6.14
C TYR A 89 0.21 -11.30 7.10
N ARG A 90 -0.09 -12.18 8.05
CA ARG A 90 0.94 -12.82 8.88
C ARG A 90 1.69 -13.84 8.03
N ASP A 91 3.03 -13.85 8.17
CA ASP A 91 3.91 -14.77 7.46
C ASP A 91 3.71 -14.73 5.93
N LEU A 92 3.80 -13.52 5.37
CA LEU A 92 3.81 -13.31 3.92
C LEU A 92 5.00 -14.03 3.29
N THR A 93 4.70 -14.87 2.31
CA THR A 93 5.70 -15.47 1.42
C THR A 93 5.60 -14.86 0.02
N PRO A 94 6.65 -14.92 -0.79
CA PRO A 94 6.60 -14.53 -2.21
C PRO A 94 5.43 -15.16 -2.97
N GLU A 95 5.09 -16.42 -2.66
CA GLU A 95 4.02 -17.17 -3.31
C GLU A 95 2.64 -16.62 -2.94
N LYS A 96 2.39 -16.37 -1.65
CA LYS A 96 1.14 -15.76 -1.16
C LYS A 96 0.95 -14.36 -1.75
N LEU A 97 2.01 -13.54 -1.74
CA LEU A 97 2.00 -12.21 -2.36
C LEU A 97 1.67 -12.28 -3.84
N THR A 98 2.24 -13.26 -4.56
CA THR A 98 1.93 -13.48 -5.97
C THR A 98 0.47 -13.85 -6.20
N ASP A 99 -0.11 -14.69 -5.35
CA ASP A 99 -1.53 -15.06 -5.46
C ASP A 99 -2.45 -13.86 -5.23
N PHE A 100 -2.16 -13.04 -4.21
CA PHE A 100 -2.89 -11.79 -3.99
C PHE A 100 -2.74 -10.83 -5.16
N ALA A 101 -1.54 -10.71 -5.73
CA ALA A 101 -1.28 -9.83 -6.87
C ALA A 101 -2.05 -10.26 -8.12
N ILE A 102 -2.02 -11.55 -8.46
CA ILE A 102 -2.77 -12.12 -9.58
C ILE A 102 -4.28 -11.97 -9.36
N LYS A 103 -4.77 -12.24 -8.15
CA LYS A 103 -6.19 -12.02 -7.81
C LYS A 103 -6.57 -10.55 -8.00
N SER A 104 -5.73 -9.63 -7.52
CA SER A 104 -6.00 -8.19 -7.61
C SER A 104 -6.06 -7.67 -9.05
N ILE A 105 -5.12 -8.04 -9.93
CA ILE A 105 -5.12 -7.59 -11.32
C ILE A 105 -6.27 -8.20 -12.13
N LEU A 106 -6.80 -9.36 -11.73
CA LEU A 106 -7.96 -9.96 -12.38
C LEU A 106 -9.29 -9.37 -11.89
N SER A 107 -9.29 -8.61 -10.79
CA SER A 107 -10.45 -7.96 -10.19
C SER A 107 -10.68 -6.52 -10.68
N GLU A 108 -11.62 -5.80 -10.04
CA GLU A 108 -11.84 -4.35 -10.24
C GLU A 108 -10.58 -3.51 -9.99
N ALA A 109 -9.70 -3.93 -9.07
CA ALA A 109 -8.44 -3.23 -8.84
C ALA A 109 -7.59 -3.16 -10.11
N GLY A 110 -7.52 -4.25 -10.88
CA GLY A 110 -6.82 -4.28 -12.17
C GLY A 110 -7.45 -3.37 -13.23
N LYS A 111 -8.79 -3.23 -13.27
CA LYS A 111 -9.46 -2.28 -14.19
C LYS A 111 -9.05 -0.83 -13.92
N LYS A 112 -8.79 -0.50 -12.66
CA LYS A 112 -8.34 0.83 -12.22
C LYS A 112 -6.83 1.01 -12.30
N GLY A 113 -6.06 -0.05 -12.62
CA GLY A 113 -4.60 -0.03 -12.62
C GLY A 113 -3.96 -0.10 -11.22
N ASN A 114 -4.73 -0.51 -10.22
CA ASN A 114 -4.41 -0.41 -8.79
C ASN A 114 -4.08 -1.77 -8.17
N ASP A 115 -3.44 -2.64 -8.95
CA ASP A 115 -3.13 -4.02 -8.59
C ASP A 115 -1.70 -4.20 -8.05
N GLY A 116 -1.47 -5.34 -7.39
CA GLY A 116 -0.20 -5.63 -6.73
C GLY A 116 1.01 -5.80 -7.66
N ILE A 117 0.81 -6.14 -8.95
CA ILE A 117 1.90 -6.32 -9.92
C ILE A 117 2.35 -4.94 -10.44
N ARG A 118 1.41 -4.08 -10.81
CA ARG A 118 1.69 -2.68 -11.16
C ARG A 118 2.33 -1.92 -10.00
N TYR A 119 1.89 -2.19 -8.77
CA TYR A 119 2.55 -1.60 -7.62
C TYR A 119 4.01 -2.03 -7.51
N LEU A 120 4.28 -3.34 -7.58
CA LEU A 120 5.66 -3.84 -7.50
C LEU A 120 6.55 -3.17 -8.55
N LEU A 121 6.07 -3.06 -9.79
CA LEU A 121 6.78 -2.38 -10.87
C LEU A 121 7.04 -0.90 -10.54
N SER A 122 6.03 -0.18 -10.04
CA SER A 122 6.16 1.23 -9.64
C SER A 122 7.16 1.42 -8.50
N ALA A 123 7.12 0.55 -7.48
CA ALA A 123 8.05 0.56 -6.37
C ALA A 123 9.48 0.31 -6.85
N LYS A 124 9.68 -0.71 -7.70
CA LYS A 124 10.97 -1.04 -8.31
C LYS A 124 11.54 0.12 -9.12
N ASN A 125 10.74 0.76 -9.97
CA ASN A 125 11.15 1.92 -10.77
C ASN A 125 11.56 3.13 -9.91
N LYS A 126 11.06 3.21 -8.67
CA LYS A 126 11.43 4.24 -7.68
C LYS A 126 12.58 3.81 -6.76
N GLY A 127 13.21 2.66 -7.02
CA GLY A 127 14.28 2.12 -6.18
C GLY A 127 13.82 1.62 -4.80
N ILE A 128 12.52 1.42 -4.59
CA ILE A 128 11.97 0.88 -3.35
C ILE A 128 12.04 -0.64 -3.41
N LYS A 129 12.84 -1.23 -2.52
CA LYS A 129 13.05 -2.68 -2.44
C LYS A 129 12.88 -3.15 -1.00
N THR A 130 11.88 -3.99 -0.76
CA THR A 130 11.63 -4.64 0.53
C THR A 130 12.37 -5.97 0.61
N LYS A 131 12.25 -6.68 1.75
CA LYS A 131 12.83 -8.00 1.95
C LYS A 131 12.37 -9.02 0.92
N LEU A 132 11.10 -8.96 0.51
CA LEU A 132 10.48 -9.96 -0.38
C LEU A 132 10.44 -9.53 -1.86
N SER A 133 10.83 -8.30 -2.21
CA SER A 133 10.62 -7.75 -3.56
C SER A 133 11.18 -8.63 -4.69
N ASP A 134 12.42 -9.13 -4.58
CA ASP A 134 13.05 -9.91 -5.65
C ASP A 134 12.38 -11.27 -5.82
N ASP A 135 12.12 -11.97 -4.72
CA ASP A 135 11.55 -13.30 -4.77
C ASP A 135 10.06 -13.24 -5.15
N TYR A 136 9.36 -12.18 -4.76
CA TYR A 136 8.01 -11.88 -5.21
C TYR A 136 7.97 -11.64 -6.73
N GLU A 137 8.91 -10.87 -7.29
CA GLU A 137 9.03 -10.71 -8.75
C GLU A 137 9.28 -12.05 -9.44
N LYS A 138 10.26 -12.84 -8.97
CA LYS A 138 10.53 -14.17 -9.53
C LYS A 138 9.29 -15.08 -9.47
N ALA A 139 8.55 -15.06 -8.37
CA ALA A 139 7.34 -15.86 -8.19
C ALA A 139 6.24 -15.43 -9.17
N ILE A 140 6.06 -14.12 -9.42
CA ILE A 140 5.15 -13.61 -10.47
C ILE A 140 5.56 -14.15 -11.83
N LEU A 141 6.83 -13.96 -12.23
CA LEU A 141 7.33 -14.38 -13.55
C LEU A 141 7.15 -15.88 -13.76
N LYS A 142 7.45 -16.69 -12.73
CA LYS A 142 7.26 -18.15 -12.74
C LYS A 142 5.78 -18.53 -12.89
N LYS A 143 4.87 -17.98 -12.08
CA LYS A 143 3.44 -18.31 -12.12
C LYS A 143 2.76 -17.83 -13.41
N THR A 144 3.21 -16.70 -13.95
CA THR A 144 2.66 -16.14 -15.19
C THR A 144 3.34 -16.68 -16.44
N LYS A 145 4.48 -17.36 -16.33
CA LYS A 145 5.28 -17.90 -17.43
C LYS A 145 5.67 -16.82 -18.45
N VAL A 146 6.26 -15.74 -17.96
CA VAL A 146 6.72 -14.58 -18.75
C VAL A 146 8.06 -14.11 -18.21
N ASN A 147 8.75 -13.23 -18.95
CA ASN A 147 10.12 -12.81 -18.63
C ASN A 147 10.19 -11.41 -17.99
N SER A 148 9.09 -10.67 -17.95
CA SER A 148 9.05 -9.32 -17.36
C SER A 148 7.73 -9.01 -16.67
N LEU A 149 7.75 -8.08 -15.71
CA LEU A 149 6.53 -7.60 -15.05
C LEU A 149 5.56 -6.93 -16.04
N ASN A 150 6.08 -6.25 -17.07
CA ASN A 150 5.26 -5.68 -18.14
C ASN A 150 4.51 -6.76 -18.92
N GLU A 151 5.18 -7.83 -19.34
CA GLU A 151 4.52 -8.98 -19.98
C GLU A 151 3.48 -9.64 -19.08
N ALA A 152 3.76 -9.75 -17.77
CA ALA A 152 2.81 -10.28 -16.79
C ALA A 152 1.53 -9.42 -16.74
N ILE A 153 1.69 -8.10 -16.69
CA ILE A 153 0.58 -7.12 -16.70
C ILE A 153 -0.25 -7.27 -17.98
N GLU A 154 0.39 -7.20 -19.15
CA GLU A 154 -0.31 -7.30 -20.44
C GLU A 154 -1.10 -8.62 -20.57
N LYS A 155 -0.49 -9.73 -20.17
CA LYS A 155 -1.10 -11.06 -20.21
C LYS A 155 -2.33 -11.14 -19.30
N LEU A 156 -2.22 -10.62 -18.08
CA LEU A 156 -3.30 -10.69 -17.10
C LEU A 156 -4.42 -9.69 -17.38
N ASP A 157 -4.11 -8.52 -17.95
CA ASP A 157 -5.13 -7.59 -18.43
C ASP A 157 -5.94 -8.19 -19.59
N LYS A 158 -5.27 -8.78 -20.59
CA LYS A 158 -5.94 -9.49 -21.68
C LYS A 158 -6.85 -10.60 -21.12
N LYS A 159 -6.35 -11.38 -20.16
CA LYS A 159 -7.13 -12.43 -19.49
C LYS A 159 -8.36 -11.86 -18.76
N ARG A 160 -8.23 -10.74 -18.05
CA ARG A 160 -9.36 -10.07 -17.39
C ARG A 160 -10.40 -9.59 -18.41
N GLN A 161 -9.96 -9.00 -19.51
CA GLN A 161 -10.84 -8.47 -20.58
C GLN A 161 -11.60 -9.59 -21.31
N LEU A 162 -10.98 -10.75 -21.50
CA LEU A 162 -11.61 -11.92 -22.12
C LEU A 162 -12.65 -12.61 -21.21
N TYR A 163 -12.50 -12.49 -19.88
CA TYR A 163 -13.38 -13.16 -18.91
C TYR A 163 -13.84 -12.21 -17.79
N PRO A 164 -14.61 -11.15 -18.10
CA PRO A 164 -14.92 -10.08 -17.16
C PRO A 164 -15.85 -10.50 -16.00
N GLY A 165 -16.49 -11.67 -16.06
CA GLY A 165 -17.46 -12.16 -15.07
C GLY A 165 -16.91 -13.11 -14.00
N ASN A 166 -15.71 -13.67 -14.17
CA ASN A 166 -15.22 -14.80 -13.35
C ASN A 166 -14.42 -14.40 -12.09
N TYR A 167 -14.25 -13.09 -11.83
CA TYR A 167 -13.34 -12.58 -10.81
C TYR A 167 -14.02 -11.63 -9.82
N LYS A 168 -15.30 -11.89 -9.48
CA LYS A 168 -15.95 -11.22 -8.36
C LYS A 168 -15.40 -11.81 -7.05
N CYS A 169 -14.84 -10.94 -6.21
CA CYS A 169 -14.52 -11.24 -4.81
C CYS A 169 -15.80 -11.31 -3.98
#